data_AF-A0A3Q3JA86-F1
#
_entry.id   AF-A0A3Q3JA86-F1
#
_cell.length_a   1.000
_cell.length_b   1.000
_cell.length_c   1.000
_cell.angle_alpha   90.00
_cell.angle_beta   90.00
_cell.angle_gamma   90.00
#
_symmetry.space_group_name_H-M   'P 1'
#
loop_
_entity.id
_entity.type
_entity.pdbx_description
1 polymer ?
#
loop_
_entity_poly.entity_id
_entity_poly.type
_entity_poly.pdbx_seq_one_letter_code
_entity_poly.pdbx_strand_id
1 'polypeptide(L)'
;MSASAGTGVFLLSLMSIPMCYLFNSLICNNSAEAFFSTGCTTVLILAISVRFMFKKKVPVDPVFYVFAVYAFLSVVNLIIGLEQDNIIDGFVTFYLKEAAPHINTAHGHMISYWDGCVHYLMYLLMIAAITWGDSYRAIGLYWVGSFLMRTIVYILGNAVGKYGTHIGPLFLLHMLYISVSVWTCFRIFSLPSKQDRQLTCTQEDERKSLLHRPLDLLFVIYLIPAFAFCIFRGLIVLDCSSKCCQDYTQQYEPYLKDPSAYPKVQMLVNMLYSGPYYIMTLYGLLVPGCEWMPELTLVHSGALAQAQFSHIGASLHTRTPFSYRVPADSQPIFLLLNVLYTVVPQALCYHCCTKPAFFLRPMPDKKSE
;
A
#
# COMPACT_ATOMS: atom_id res chain seq x y z
N MET A 1 13.00 25.28 23.80
CA MET A 1 11.74 24.62 23.39
C MET A 1 12.11 23.28 22.76
N SER A 2 11.75 22.14 23.35
CA SER A 2 11.99 20.85 22.67
C SER A 2 10.93 20.67 21.61
N ALA A 3 11.33 20.54 20.33
CA ALA A 3 10.41 20.14 19.26
C ALA A 3 9.64 18.88 19.67
N SER A 4 8.36 18.77 19.27
CA SER A 4 7.60 17.54 19.49
C SER A 4 8.30 16.38 18.78
N ALA A 5 8.14 15.15 19.27
CA ALA A 5 8.85 14.02 18.68
C ALA A 5 8.50 13.81 17.20
N GLY A 6 7.26 14.13 16.78
CA GLY A 6 6.86 14.18 15.39
C GLY A 6 7.63 15.21 14.56
N THR A 7 7.83 16.44 15.06
CA THR A 7 8.66 17.45 14.38
C THR A 7 10.11 16.99 14.25
N GLY A 8 10.65 16.29 15.25
CA GLY A 8 11.99 15.71 15.19
C GLY A 8 12.13 14.69 14.07
N VAL A 9 11.16 13.78 13.92
CA VAL A 9 11.16 12.79 12.83
C VAL A 9 10.97 13.45 11.46
N PHE A 10 10.09 14.45 11.36
CA PHE A 10 9.91 15.20 10.13
C PHE A 10 11.23 15.84 9.67
N LEU A 11 11.92 16.58 10.54
CA LEU A 11 13.21 17.19 10.23
C LEU A 11 14.28 16.14 9.89
N LEU A 12 14.30 15.01 10.60
CA LEU A 12 15.20 13.91 10.30
C LEU A 12 14.94 13.32 8.91
N SER A 13 13.68 13.15 8.51
CA SER A 13 13.34 12.62 7.20
C SER A 13 13.82 13.51 6.05
N LEU A 14 13.84 14.83 6.25
CA LEU A 14 14.37 15.80 5.27
C LEU A 14 15.90 15.72 5.12
N MET A 15 16.62 15.15 6.09
CA MET A 15 18.06 14.90 5.95
C MET A 15 18.38 13.88 4.87
N SER A 16 17.40 13.13 4.37
CA SER A 16 17.57 12.27 3.19
C SER A 16 17.98 13.05 1.95
N ILE A 17 17.56 14.32 1.80
CA ILE A 17 17.88 15.16 0.64
C ILE A 17 19.39 15.38 0.50
N PRO A 18 20.08 16.02 1.47
CA PRO A 18 21.52 16.19 1.39
C PRO A 18 22.26 14.85 1.42
N MET A 19 21.74 13.85 2.13
CA MET A 19 22.34 12.51 2.14
C MET A 19 22.35 11.88 0.76
N CYS A 20 21.22 11.82 0.04
CA CYS A 20 21.14 11.26 -1.32
C CYS A 20 22.11 11.96 -2.26
N TYR A 21 22.13 13.30 -2.27
CA TYR A 21 23.04 14.07 -3.10
C TYR A 21 24.53 13.75 -2.83
N LEU A 22 24.93 13.78 -1.55
CA LEU A 22 26.30 13.43 -1.15
C LEU A 22 26.64 11.99 -1.50
N PHE A 23 25.71 11.06 -1.28
CA PHE A 23 25.88 9.65 -1.57
C PHE A 23 26.13 9.42 -3.06
N ASN A 24 25.30 10.01 -3.92
CA ASN A 24 25.46 9.90 -5.37
C ASN A 24 26.77 10.56 -5.84
N SER A 25 27.11 11.74 -5.32
CA SER A 25 28.36 12.43 -5.67
C SER A 25 29.63 11.68 -5.22
N LEU A 26 29.61 11.04 -4.05
CA LEU A 26 30.78 10.34 -3.50
C LEU A 26 30.95 8.92 -4.04
N ILE A 27 29.85 8.27 -4.45
CA ILE A 27 29.83 6.86 -4.87
C ILE A 27 29.79 6.73 -6.40
N CYS A 28 29.67 7.84 -7.15
CA CYS A 28 29.71 7.86 -8.62
C CYS A 28 30.93 7.16 -9.25
N ASN A 29 31.99 6.85 -8.49
CA ASN A 29 33.20 6.15 -8.94
C ASN A 29 33.45 4.78 -8.26
N ASN A 30 32.54 4.25 -7.44
CA ASN A 30 32.76 3.00 -6.70
C ASN A 30 31.79 1.87 -7.11
N SER A 31 32.18 0.63 -6.84
CA SER A 31 31.42 -0.59 -7.15
C SER A 31 30.08 -0.67 -6.41
N ALA A 32 29.16 -1.52 -6.89
CA ALA A 32 27.87 -1.78 -6.24
C ALA A 32 28.00 -2.22 -4.75
N GLU A 33 29.13 -2.81 -4.37
CA GLU A 33 29.45 -3.19 -2.99
C GLU A 33 29.67 -1.98 -2.08
N ALA A 34 30.33 -0.94 -2.59
CA ALA A 34 30.51 0.31 -1.85
C ALA A 34 29.18 1.05 -1.66
N PHE A 35 28.29 1.00 -2.67
CA PHE A 35 26.93 1.51 -2.54
C PHE A 35 26.15 0.76 -1.45
N PHE A 36 26.22 -0.58 -1.44
CA PHE A 36 25.59 -1.41 -0.42
C PHE A 36 26.15 -1.12 1.00
N SER A 37 27.47 -1.09 1.14
CA SER A 37 28.15 -0.82 2.42
C SER A 37 27.76 0.55 3.00
N THR A 38 27.75 1.58 2.16
CA THR A 38 27.41 2.93 2.60
C THR A 38 25.91 3.05 2.91
N GLY A 39 25.05 2.27 2.23
CA GLY A 39 23.62 2.21 2.50
C GLY A 39 23.33 1.60 3.88
N CYS A 40 23.98 0.48 4.21
CA CYS A 40 23.92 -0.15 5.53
C CYS A 40 24.39 0.80 6.64
N THR A 41 25.51 1.48 6.41
CA THR A 41 26.06 2.48 7.35
C THR A 41 25.09 3.64 7.59
N THR A 42 24.43 4.12 6.53
CA THR A 42 23.44 5.21 6.62
C THR A 42 22.23 4.80 7.46
N VAL A 43 21.69 3.59 7.25
CA VAL A 43 20.59 3.06 8.06
C VAL A 43 20.99 2.89 9.52
N LEU A 44 22.21 2.41 9.80
CA LEU A 44 22.74 2.29 11.16
C LEU A 44 22.88 3.65 11.85
N ILE A 45 23.48 4.63 11.18
CA ILE A 45 23.61 6.00 11.68
C ILE A 45 22.23 6.60 11.95
N LEU A 46 21.27 6.38 11.05
CA LEU A 46 19.90 6.86 11.22
C LEU A 46 19.26 6.23 12.46
N ALA A 47 19.33 4.91 12.61
CA ALA A 47 18.78 4.21 13.77
C ALA A 47 19.41 4.70 15.10
N ILE A 48 20.72 4.94 15.12
CA ILE A 48 21.43 5.49 16.28
C ILE A 48 20.99 6.93 16.56
N SER A 49 20.90 7.77 15.53
CA SER A 49 20.44 9.16 15.62
C SER A 49 19.02 9.26 16.17
N VAL A 50 18.08 8.46 15.67
CA VAL A 50 16.70 8.41 16.21
C VAL A 50 16.74 8.02 17.69
N ARG A 51 17.50 6.97 18.05
CA ARG A 51 17.62 6.54 19.45
C ARG A 51 18.20 7.64 20.33
N PHE A 52 19.19 8.39 19.85
CA PHE A 52 19.82 9.48 20.61
C PHE A 52 18.89 10.68 20.78
N MET A 53 18.18 11.09 19.71
CA MET A 53 17.22 12.20 19.74
C MET A 53 16.12 11.99 20.78
N PHE A 54 15.73 10.73 21.02
CA PHE A 54 14.63 10.39 21.90
C PHE A 54 15.04 9.80 23.26
N LYS A 55 16.34 9.81 23.61
CA LYS A 55 16.83 9.29 24.91
C LYS A 55 16.13 9.89 26.14
N LYS A 56 15.70 11.16 26.08
CA LYS A 56 15.04 11.86 27.21
C LYS A 56 13.53 11.63 27.29
N LYS A 57 12.90 11.15 26.21
CA LYS A 57 11.46 10.86 26.10
C LYS A 57 11.28 9.64 25.20
N VAL A 58 11.71 8.48 25.70
CA VAL A 58 11.70 7.22 24.94
C VAL A 58 10.24 6.86 24.62
N PRO A 59 9.84 6.76 23.35
CA PRO A 59 8.50 6.30 22.98
C PRO A 59 8.29 4.88 23.52
N VAL A 60 7.12 4.64 24.10
CA VAL A 60 6.78 3.33 24.70
C VAL A 60 6.67 2.25 23.62
N ASP A 61 6.20 2.61 22.42
CA ASP A 61 6.05 1.67 21.31
C ASP A 61 7.33 1.61 20.45
N PRO A 62 8.02 0.46 20.34
CA PRO A 62 9.19 0.30 19.49
C PRO A 62 8.90 0.52 17.99
N VAL A 63 7.64 0.39 17.55
CA VAL A 63 7.24 0.64 16.16
C VAL A 63 7.45 2.11 15.76
N PHE A 64 7.50 3.03 16.73
CA PHE A 64 7.86 4.44 16.49
C PHE A 64 9.17 4.58 15.70
N TYR A 65 10.20 3.83 16.10
CA TYR A 65 11.51 3.91 15.48
C TYR A 65 11.49 3.38 14.04
N VAL A 66 10.68 2.35 13.78
CA VAL A 66 10.48 1.81 12.43
C VAL A 66 9.82 2.86 11.54
N PHE A 67 8.73 3.49 12.00
CA PHE A 67 8.06 4.55 11.24
C PHE A 67 8.96 5.77 11.02
N ALA A 68 9.87 6.09 11.94
CA ALA A 68 10.84 7.16 11.74
C ALA A 68 11.84 6.85 10.63
N VAL A 69 12.35 5.61 10.58
CA VAL A 69 13.20 5.15 9.48
C VAL A 69 12.43 5.11 8.17
N TYR A 70 11.18 4.65 8.18
CA TYR A 70 10.36 4.58 6.97
C TYR A 70 9.98 5.96 6.46
N ALA A 71 9.73 6.93 7.33
CA ALA A 71 9.53 8.31 6.94
C ALA A 71 10.76 8.89 6.22
N PHE A 72 11.98 8.57 6.68
CA PHE A 72 13.21 8.92 5.97
C PHE A 72 13.28 8.25 4.59
N LEU A 73 13.03 6.94 4.51
CA LEU A 73 13.03 6.20 3.25
C LEU A 73 11.94 6.68 2.29
N SER A 74 10.80 7.16 2.78
CA SER A 74 9.77 7.76 1.94
C SER A 74 10.28 9.03 1.23
N VAL A 75 11.01 9.91 1.92
CA VAL A 75 11.59 11.08 1.25
C VAL A 75 12.62 10.66 0.19
N VAL A 76 13.39 9.59 0.43
CA VAL A 76 14.25 8.97 -0.61
C VAL A 76 13.41 8.49 -1.81
N ASN A 77 12.26 7.84 -1.58
CA ASN A 77 11.35 7.44 -2.66
C ASN A 77 10.77 8.63 -3.42
N LEU A 78 10.50 9.74 -2.75
CA LEU A 78 10.06 10.98 -3.41
C LEU A 78 11.16 11.56 -4.30
N ILE A 79 12.41 11.60 -3.81
CA ILE A 79 13.59 12.01 -4.60
C ILE A 79 13.74 11.11 -5.83
N ILE A 80 13.58 9.80 -5.68
CA ILE A 80 13.57 8.85 -6.80
C ILE A 80 12.51 9.22 -7.84
N GLY A 81 11.26 9.47 -7.42
CA GLY A 81 10.18 9.87 -8.33
C GLY A 81 10.48 11.17 -9.07
N LEU A 82 10.96 12.20 -8.36
CA LEU A 82 11.31 13.50 -8.94
C LEU A 82 12.48 13.42 -9.92
N GLU A 83 13.49 12.62 -9.63
CA GLU A 83 14.63 12.42 -10.55
C GLU A 83 14.23 11.62 -11.78
N GLN A 84 13.35 10.62 -11.63
CA GLN A 84 12.74 9.95 -12.77
C GLN A 84 12.01 10.94 -13.68
N ASP A 85 11.29 11.91 -13.14
CA ASP A 85 10.65 12.95 -13.96
C ASP A 85 11.61 14.02 -14.52
N ASN A 86 12.91 13.92 -14.23
CA ASN A 86 13.94 14.90 -14.58
C ASN A 86 13.63 16.29 -14.00
N ILE A 87 12.89 16.37 -12.89
CA ILE A 87 12.64 17.61 -12.15
C ILE A 87 13.89 18.00 -11.34
N ILE A 88 14.59 17.00 -10.83
CA ILE A 88 15.89 17.11 -10.15
C ILE A 88 16.88 16.15 -10.82
N ASP A 89 18.18 16.40 -10.64
CA ASP A 89 19.24 15.56 -11.20
C ASP A 89 20.39 15.41 -10.20
N GLY A 90 21.10 14.28 -10.26
CA GLY A 90 22.30 14.03 -9.47
C GLY A 90 22.07 13.58 -8.01
N PHE A 91 20.86 13.16 -7.63
CA PHE A 91 20.58 12.71 -6.26
C PHE A 91 20.60 11.19 -6.11
N VAL A 92 20.14 10.44 -7.11
CA VAL A 92 20.04 8.97 -7.09
C VAL A 92 20.38 8.35 -8.45
N THR A 93 21.13 9.07 -9.29
CA THR A 93 21.40 8.69 -10.69
C THR A 93 22.10 7.33 -10.80
N PHE A 94 23.12 7.10 -9.97
CA PHE A 94 23.82 5.82 -9.91
C PHE A 94 22.86 4.68 -9.47
N TYR A 95 21.99 4.96 -8.51
CA TYR A 95 21.03 3.97 -8.01
C TYR A 95 20.04 3.55 -9.11
N LEU A 96 19.50 4.51 -9.87
CA LEU A 96 18.55 4.25 -10.94
C LEU A 96 19.15 3.54 -12.15
N LYS A 97 20.42 3.81 -12.47
CA LYS A 97 21.10 3.24 -13.64
C LYS A 97 21.74 1.88 -13.35
N GLU A 98 22.48 1.79 -12.25
CA GLU A 98 23.36 0.64 -11.98
C GLU A 98 22.83 -0.28 -10.88
N ALA A 99 22.27 0.29 -9.80
CA ALA A 99 22.00 -0.48 -8.59
C ALA A 99 20.59 -1.13 -8.56
N ALA A 100 19.57 -0.45 -9.07
CA ALA A 100 18.18 -0.91 -9.05
C ALA A 100 17.40 -0.49 -10.32
N PRO A 101 17.80 -0.98 -11.51
CA PRO A 101 17.22 -0.56 -12.79
C PRO A 101 15.72 -0.90 -12.93
N HIS A 102 15.22 -1.86 -12.17
CA HIS A 102 13.81 -2.26 -12.16
C HIS A 102 12.87 -1.17 -11.60
N ILE A 103 13.39 -0.26 -10.77
CA ILE A 103 12.64 0.90 -10.25
C ILE A 103 12.34 1.90 -11.36
N ASN A 104 13.16 1.94 -12.43
CA ASN A 104 12.98 2.85 -13.55
C ASN A 104 11.85 2.45 -14.53
N THR A 105 10.98 1.53 -14.12
CA THR A 105 9.75 1.20 -14.86
C THR A 105 8.63 2.17 -14.52
N ALA A 106 7.57 2.22 -15.34
CA ALA A 106 6.38 2.99 -15.02
C ALA A 106 5.74 2.58 -13.69
N HIS A 107 5.72 1.28 -13.38
CA HIS A 107 5.22 0.77 -12.11
C HIS A 107 6.11 1.17 -10.93
N GLY A 108 7.44 1.00 -11.05
CA GLY A 108 8.39 1.42 -10.03
C GLY A 108 8.30 2.91 -9.74
N HIS A 109 8.14 3.73 -10.78
CA HIS A 109 7.93 5.16 -10.67
C HIS A 109 6.65 5.53 -9.90
N MET A 110 5.52 4.87 -10.18
CA MET A 110 4.29 5.09 -9.41
C MET A 110 4.42 4.64 -7.96
N ILE A 111 5.09 3.52 -7.69
CA ILE A 111 5.36 3.08 -6.32
C ILE A 111 6.22 4.11 -5.57
N SER A 112 7.24 4.68 -6.21
CA SER A 112 8.09 5.71 -5.61
C SER A 112 7.29 6.94 -5.16
N TYR A 113 6.32 7.40 -5.96
CA TYR A 113 5.42 8.48 -5.54
C TYR A 113 4.44 8.04 -4.44
N TRP A 114 3.90 6.83 -4.50
CA TRP A 114 3.02 6.32 -3.46
C TRP A 114 3.73 6.22 -2.11
N ASP A 115 4.91 5.62 -2.09
CA ASP A 115 5.75 5.45 -0.91
C ASP A 115 6.23 6.82 -0.38
N GLY A 116 6.55 7.75 -1.29
CA GLY A 116 7.05 9.09 -0.97
C GLY A 116 6.00 10.09 -0.50
N CYS A 117 4.72 9.89 -0.86
CA CYS A 117 3.64 10.79 -0.49
C CYS A 117 2.67 10.14 0.50
N VAL A 118 2.00 9.05 0.08
CA VAL A 118 0.91 8.45 0.84
C VAL A 118 1.46 7.72 2.06
N HIS A 119 2.42 6.80 1.90
CA HIS A 119 3.02 6.13 3.06
C HIS A 119 3.75 7.12 3.96
N TYR A 120 4.41 8.13 3.40
CA TYR A 120 5.04 9.18 4.20
C TYR A 120 4.05 9.85 5.15
N LEU A 121 2.91 10.30 4.63
CA LEU A 121 1.83 10.88 5.43
C LEU A 121 1.35 9.91 6.51
N MET A 122 1.14 8.64 6.16
CA MET A 122 0.73 7.61 7.11
C MET A 122 1.75 7.42 8.24
N TYR A 123 3.05 7.39 7.93
CA TYR A 123 4.10 7.28 8.96
C TYR A 123 4.08 8.47 9.90
N LEU A 124 3.95 9.69 9.38
CA LEU A 124 3.85 10.89 10.21
C LEU A 124 2.60 10.88 11.09
N LEU A 125 1.45 10.45 10.57
CA LEU A 125 0.21 10.34 11.34
C LEU A 125 0.30 9.26 12.43
N MET A 126 0.90 8.10 12.14
CA MET A 126 1.10 7.04 13.13
C MET A 126 2.09 7.49 14.22
N ILE A 127 3.17 8.19 13.84
CA ILE A 127 4.10 8.82 14.78
C ILE A 127 3.37 9.83 15.67
N ALA A 128 2.57 10.72 15.09
CA ALA A 128 1.79 11.70 15.84
C ALA A 128 0.86 11.02 16.86
N ALA A 129 0.11 10.00 16.42
CA ALA A 129 -0.76 9.22 17.28
C ALA A 129 0.00 8.55 18.44
N ILE A 130 1.15 7.91 18.17
CA ILE A 130 2.01 7.34 19.22
C ILE A 130 2.46 8.42 20.21
N THR A 131 2.82 9.61 19.74
CA THR A 131 3.28 10.71 20.61
C THR A 131 2.17 11.33 21.45
N TRP A 132 0.92 11.28 20.98
CA TRP A 132 -0.26 11.75 21.71
C TRP A 132 -0.88 10.66 22.60
N GLY A 133 -0.42 9.42 22.51
CA GLY A 133 -1.00 8.28 23.23
C GLY A 133 -2.31 7.78 22.61
N ASP A 134 -2.58 8.16 21.37
CA ASP A 134 -3.75 7.72 20.61
C ASP A 134 -3.50 6.41 19.88
N SER A 135 -4.58 5.67 19.61
CA SER A 135 -4.50 4.45 18.82
C SER A 135 -4.29 4.77 17.34
N TYR A 136 -3.22 4.22 16.76
CA TYR A 136 -2.92 4.29 15.34
C TYR A 136 -3.42 3.07 14.55
N ARG A 137 -4.16 2.14 15.18
CA ARG A 137 -4.55 0.84 14.59
C ARG A 137 -5.21 0.97 13.23
N ALA A 138 -6.17 1.89 13.06
CA ALA A 138 -6.89 2.03 11.80
C ALA A 138 -5.97 2.45 10.64
N ILE A 139 -5.11 3.44 10.87
CA ILE A 139 -4.09 3.88 9.90
C ILE A 139 -3.09 2.75 9.64
N GLY A 140 -2.68 2.05 10.70
CA GLY A 140 -1.79 0.89 10.61
C GLY A 140 -2.37 -0.23 9.74
N LEU A 141 -3.64 -0.61 9.93
CA LEU A 141 -4.28 -1.67 9.14
C LEU A 141 -4.41 -1.29 7.66
N TYR A 142 -4.74 -0.04 7.37
CA TYR A 142 -4.70 0.48 6.00
C TYR A 142 -3.29 0.38 5.40
N TRP A 143 -2.27 0.73 6.19
CA TRP A 143 -0.88 0.67 5.77
C TRP A 143 -0.46 -0.77 5.50
N VAL A 144 -0.87 -1.72 6.36
CA VAL A 144 -0.59 -3.16 6.18
C VAL A 144 -1.06 -3.63 4.81
N GLY A 145 -2.31 -3.34 4.44
CA GLY A 145 -2.83 -3.73 3.13
C GLY A 145 -2.07 -3.10 1.97
N SER A 146 -1.82 -1.80 2.07
CA SER A 146 -1.08 -1.02 1.08
C SER A 146 0.35 -1.55 0.88
N PHE A 147 1.05 -1.82 1.99
CA PHE A 147 2.40 -2.36 2.02
C PHE A 147 2.47 -3.80 1.48
N LEU A 148 1.56 -4.68 1.90
CA LEU A 148 1.55 -6.07 1.45
C LEU A 148 1.28 -6.18 -0.04
N MET A 149 0.29 -5.44 -0.55
CA MET A 149 -0.03 -5.42 -1.99
C MET A 149 1.18 -4.99 -2.81
N ARG A 150 1.75 -3.83 -2.47
CA ARG A 150 2.97 -3.30 -3.09
C ARG A 150 4.10 -4.32 -3.08
N THR A 151 4.38 -4.93 -1.93
CA THR A 151 5.51 -5.83 -1.74
C THR A 151 5.33 -7.13 -2.55
N ILE A 152 4.15 -7.74 -2.51
CA ILE A 152 3.86 -8.96 -3.26
C ILE A 152 4.00 -8.70 -4.77
N VAL A 153 3.37 -7.63 -5.28
CA VAL A 153 3.38 -7.32 -6.71
C VAL A 153 4.79 -6.96 -7.18
N TYR A 154 5.52 -6.18 -6.40
CA TYR A 154 6.87 -5.76 -6.74
C TYR A 154 7.86 -6.93 -6.77
N ILE A 155 7.86 -7.80 -5.76
CA ILE A 155 8.81 -8.93 -5.68
C ILE A 155 8.50 -9.93 -6.80
N LEU A 156 7.24 -10.34 -6.93
CA LEU A 156 6.85 -11.33 -7.93
C LEU A 156 6.99 -10.76 -9.36
N GLY A 157 6.68 -9.48 -9.56
CA GLY A 157 6.88 -8.81 -10.85
C GLY A 157 8.36 -8.76 -11.25
N ASN A 158 9.25 -8.46 -10.31
CA ASN A 158 10.69 -8.54 -10.55
C ASN A 158 11.16 -9.96 -10.86
N ALA A 159 10.66 -10.97 -10.14
CA ALA A 159 11.07 -12.36 -10.32
C ALA A 159 10.61 -12.97 -11.65
N VAL A 160 9.38 -12.65 -12.09
CA VAL A 160 8.77 -13.25 -13.30
C VAL A 160 8.95 -12.38 -14.54
N GLY A 161 9.12 -11.08 -14.37
CA GLY A 161 9.27 -10.13 -15.46
C GLY A 161 10.68 -10.10 -16.05
N LYS A 162 10.90 -9.16 -16.98
CA LYS A 162 12.18 -8.99 -17.69
C LYS A 162 13.42 -8.73 -16.82
N TYR A 163 13.27 -8.54 -15.50
CA TYR A 163 14.36 -8.27 -14.56
C TYR A 163 14.74 -9.46 -13.67
N GLY A 164 14.13 -10.64 -13.85
CA GLY A 164 14.28 -11.79 -12.95
C GLY A 164 15.69 -12.37 -12.80
N THR A 165 16.61 -12.03 -13.72
CA THR A 165 18.00 -12.51 -13.72
C THR A 165 18.97 -11.64 -12.89
N HIS A 166 18.55 -10.46 -12.43
CA HIS A 166 19.43 -9.49 -11.76
C HIS A 166 19.21 -9.46 -10.24
N ILE A 167 19.71 -10.46 -9.51
CA ILE A 167 19.72 -10.46 -8.05
C ILE A 167 21.06 -9.89 -7.56
N GLY A 168 21.07 -8.60 -7.23
CA GLY A 168 22.24 -7.92 -6.66
C GLY A 168 22.29 -7.96 -5.12
N PRO A 169 23.39 -7.47 -4.50
CA PRO A 169 23.54 -7.40 -3.04
C PRO A 169 22.43 -6.63 -2.31
N LEU A 170 21.80 -5.67 -2.99
CA LEU A 170 20.66 -4.91 -2.47
C LEU A 170 19.43 -5.78 -2.14
N PHE A 171 19.35 -6.99 -2.69
CA PHE A 171 18.30 -7.95 -2.34
C PHE A 171 18.31 -8.28 -0.85
N LEU A 172 19.48 -8.40 -0.21
CA LEU A 172 19.57 -8.65 1.24
C LEU A 172 18.97 -7.51 2.07
N LEU A 173 19.27 -6.26 1.69
CA LEU A 173 18.70 -5.08 2.34
C LEU A 173 17.18 -5.03 2.17
N HIS A 174 16.68 -5.43 0.99
CA HIS A 174 15.25 -5.54 0.71
C HIS A 174 14.58 -6.63 1.57
N MET A 175 15.20 -7.81 1.72
CA MET A 175 14.69 -8.87 2.59
C MET A 175 14.66 -8.47 4.06
N LEU A 176 15.66 -7.72 4.53
CA LEU A 176 15.67 -7.15 5.88
C LEU A 176 14.51 -6.16 6.07
N TYR A 177 14.30 -5.25 5.12
CA TYR A 177 13.17 -4.31 5.12
C TYR A 177 11.82 -5.04 5.17
N ILE A 178 11.65 -6.10 4.37
CA ILE A 178 10.43 -6.92 4.40
C ILE A 178 10.26 -7.58 5.76
N SER A 179 11.32 -8.14 6.33
CA SER A 179 11.27 -8.83 7.63
C SER A 179 10.82 -7.89 8.75
N VAL A 180 11.38 -6.68 8.81
CA VAL A 180 10.98 -5.64 9.77
C VAL A 180 9.53 -5.18 9.52
N SER A 181 9.13 -5.06 8.26
CA SER A 181 7.76 -4.67 7.90
C SER A 181 6.73 -5.74 8.27
N VAL A 182 7.04 -7.01 8.05
CA VAL A 182 6.18 -8.15 8.43
C VAL A 182 6.03 -8.21 9.95
N TRP A 183 7.13 -8.05 10.70
CA TRP A 183 7.06 -7.90 12.15
C TRP A 183 6.16 -6.72 12.56
N THR A 184 6.28 -5.58 11.87
CA THR A 184 5.44 -4.39 12.11
C THR A 184 3.96 -4.67 11.82
N CYS A 185 3.64 -5.42 10.76
CA CYS A 185 2.28 -5.86 10.47
C CYS A 185 1.69 -6.67 11.63
N PHE A 186 2.42 -7.67 12.13
CA PHE A 186 1.98 -8.45 13.29
C PHE A 186 1.74 -7.57 14.51
N ARG A 187 2.65 -6.62 14.78
CA ARG A 187 2.49 -5.67 15.89
C ARG A 187 1.24 -4.80 15.76
N ILE A 188 0.92 -4.33 14.55
CA ILE A 188 -0.30 -3.57 14.29
C ILE A 188 -1.54 -4.43 14.56
N PHE A 189 -1.56 -5.67 14.09
CA PHE A 189 -2.68 -6.58 14.34
C PHE A 189 -2.84 -6.93 15.83
N SER A 190 -1.76 -6.96 16.60
CA SER A 190 -1.79 -7.19 18.05
C SER A 190 -2.28 -5.99 18.88
N LEU A 191 -2.45 -4.80 18.28
CA LEU A 191 -3.02 -3.65 19.01
C LEU A 191 -4.48 -3.94 19.42
N PRO A 192 -4.94 -3.51 20.60
CA PRO A 192 -6.34 -3.66 20.99
C PRO A 192 -7.28 -3.01 19.96
N SER A 193 -8.39 -3.68 19.65
CA SER A 193 -9.40 -3.11 18.75
C SER A 193 -10.18 -2.03 19.47
N LYS A 194 -10.60 -0.98 18.75
CA LYS A 194 -11.51 0.05 19.30
C LYS A 194 -12.87 -0.55 19.68
N GLN A 195 -13.21 -1.69 19.08
CA GLN A 195 -14.44 -2.42 19.27
C GLN A 195 -14.60 -2.96 20.71
N ASP A 196 -13.48 -3.32 21.37
CA ASP A 196 -13.49 -3.73 22.78
C ASP A 196 -13.92 -2.61 23.74
N ARG A 197 -13.82 -1.33 23.34
CA ARG A 197 -14.17 -0.17 24.17
C ARG A 197 -15.60 0.33 23.98
N GLN A 198 -16.28 -0.06 22.90
CA GLN A 198 -17.56 0.52 22.50
C GLN A 198 -18.74 -0.46 22.65
N LEU A 199 -18.64 -1.39 23.61
CA LEU A 199 -19.68 -2.34 24.03
C LEU A 199 -20.92 -1.68 24.69
N THR A 200 -21.13 -0.39 24.49
CA THR A 200 -22.30 0.36 24.96
C THR A 200 -22.98 1.06 23.79
N CYS A 201 -23.55 0.27 22.87
CA CYS A 201 -24.52 0.83 21.92
C CYS A 201 -25.66 -0.16 21.63
N THR A 202 -26.85 0.43 21.72
CA THR A 202 -28.24 -0.03 21.59
C THR A 202 -28.53 -1.24 20.67
N GLN A 203 -29.30 -2.20 21.21
CA GLN A 203 -29.89 -3.39 20.56
C GLN A 203 -30.77 -3.14 19.31
N GLU A 204 -30.93 -1.90 18.85
CA GLU A 204 -31.97 -1.54 17.87
C GLU A 204 -31.58 -1.76 16.38
N ASP A 205 -30.29 -1.91 16.06
CA ASP A 205 -29.80 -2.11 14.68
C ASP A 205 -29.47 -3.57 14.32
N GLU A 206 -29.53 -4.50 15.28
CA GLU A 206 -29.07 -5.90 15.11
C GLU A 206 -29.96 -6.76 14.17
N ARG A 207 -31.13 -6.28 13.75
CA ARG A 207 -32.13 -7.10 13.03
C ARG A 207 -32.74 -6.47 11.79
N LYS A 208 -32.17 -5.38 11.26
CA LYS A 208 -32.68 -4.76 10.03
C LYS A 208 -32.29 -5.60 8.81
N SER A 209 -33.31 -6.15 8.14
CA SER A 209 -33.15 -6.80 6.82
C SER A 209 -32.41 -5.88 5.85
N LEU A 210 -31.67 -6.44 4.88
CA LEU A 210 -30.87 -5.69 3.90
C LEU A 210 -31.68 -4.58 3.19
N LEU A 211 -32.98 -4.81 2.95
CA LEU A 211 -33.88 -3.82 2.34
C LEU A 211 -34.06 -2.54 3.17
N HIS A 212 -33.84 -2.63 4.48
CA HIS A 212 -33.87 -1.48 5.40
C HIS A 212 -32.48 -0.83 5.54
N ARG A 213 -31.47 -1.30 4.79
CA ARG A 213 -30.09 -0.81 4.76
C ARG A 213 -29.70 -0.47 3.31
N PRO A 214 -30.21 0.64 2.74
CA PRO A 214 -30.05 0.95 1.32
C PRO A 214 -28.59 1.17 0.89
N LEU A 215 -27.73 1.64 1.79
CA LEU A 215 -26.29 1.77 1.52
C LEU A 215 -25.62 0.40 1.39
N ASP A 216 -25.95 -0.55 2.26
CA ASP A 216 -25.43 -1.92 2.19
C ASP A 216 -25.90 -2.62 0.91
N LEU A 217 -27.14 -2.37 0.49
CA LEU A 217 -27.67 -2.85 -0.78
C LEU A 217 -26.87 -2.29 -1.97
N LEU A 218 -26.54 -0.99 -1.97
CA LEU A 218 -25.70 -0.38 -3.00
C LEU A 218 -24.31 -1.01 -3.04
N PHE A 219 -23.70 -1.28 -1.89
CA PHE A 219 -22.42 -1.98 -1.82
C PHE A 219 -22.51 -3.41 -2.34
N VAL A 220 -23.58 -4.15 -2.03
CA VAL A 220 -23.81 -5.49 -2.60
C VAL A 220 -23.92 -5.43 -4.14
N ILE A 221 -24.69 -4.47 -4.67
CA ILE A 221 -24.85 -4.26 -6.11
C ILE A 221 -23.50 -3.95 -6.79
N TYR A 222 -22.60 -3.24 -6.10
CA TYR A 222 -21.25 -2.96 -6.60
C TYR A 222 -20.28 -4.15 -6.46
N LEU A 223 -20.34 -4.88 -5.34
CA LEU A 223 -19.38 -5.95 -5.03
C LEU A 223 -19.49 -7.12 -6.02
N ILE A 224 -20.68 -7.41 -6.52
CA ILE A 224 -20.91 -8.47 -7.53
C ILE A 224 -20.15 -8.18 -8.84
N PRO A 225 -20.36 -7.03 -9.54
CA PRO A 225 -19.59 -6.70 -10.72
C PRO A 225 -18.11 -6.47 -10.42
N ALA A 226 -17.74 -5.93 -9.24
CA ALA A 226 -16.34 -5.81 -8.84
C ALA A 226 -15.65 -7.18 -8.74
N PHE A 227 -16.32 -8.17 -8.16
CA PHE A 227 -15.85 -9.56 -8.12
C PHE A 227 -15.71 -10.15 -9.52
N ALA A 228 -16.75 -10.03 -10.36
CA ALA A 228 -16.71 -10.51 -11.74
C ALA A 228 -15.57 -9.86 -12.53
N PHE A 229 -15.36 -8.55 -12.37
CA PHE A 229 -14.29 -7.81 -13.03
C PHE A 229 -12.90 -8.24 -12.57
N CYS A 230 -12.74 -8.50 -11.27
CA CYS A 230 -11.52 -9.04 -10.68
C CYS A 230 -11.15 -10.40 -11.30
N ILE A 231 -12.12 -11.32 -11.36
CA ILE A 231 -11.93 -12.64 -12.00
C ILE A 231 -11.63 -12.48 -13.49
N PHE A 232 -12.38 -11.62 -14.20
CA PHE A 232 -12.19 -11.37 -15.62
C PHE A 232 -10.76 -10.89 -15.96
N ARG A 233 -10.24 -9.90 -15.22
CA ARG A 233 -8.85 -9.43 -15.40
C ARG A 233 -7.83 -10.51 -15.06
N GLY A 234 -8.10 -11.34 -14.05
CA GLY A 234 -7.28 -12.50 -13.72
C GLY A 234 -7.23 -13.53 -14.86
N LEU A 235 -8.36 -13.83 -15.49
CA LEU A 235 -8.44 -14.74 -16.65
C LEU A 235 -7.70 -14.17 -17.88
N ILE A 236 -7.77 -12.86 -18.12
CA ILE A 236 -7.03 -12.20 -19.22
C ILE A 236 -5.53 -12.45 -19.10
N VAL A 237 -4.98 -12.28 -17.88
CA VAL A 237 -3.53 -12.40 -17.66
C VAL A 237 -3.06 -13.85 -17.58
N LEU A 238 -3.98 -14.80 -17.38
CA LEU A 238 -3.81 -16.24 -17.59
C LEU A 238 -4.00 -16.67 -19.05
N ASP A 239 -4.01 -15.72 -19.98
CA ASP A 239 -4.07 -15.95 -21.43
C ASP A 239 -5.37 -16.64 -21.89
N CYS A 240 -6.51 -16.28 -21.29
CA CYS A 240 -7.83 -16.71 -21.76
C CYS A 240 -8.02 -16.39 -23.26
N SER A 241 -8.37 -17.41 -24.06
CA SER A 241 -8.53 -17.32 -25.52
C SER A 241 -9.86 -16.70 -25.98
N SER A 242 -10.73 -16.30 -25.05
CA SER A 242 -12.02 -15.70 -25.39
C SER A 242 -11.85 -14.38 -26.13
N LYS A 243 -12.66 -14.16 -27.18
CA LYS A 243 -12.66 -12.92 -27.96
C LYS A 243 -12.86 -11.68 -27.10
N CYS A 244 -13.77 -11.74 -26.11
CA CYS A 244 -14.01 -10.65 -25.16
C CYS A 244 -12.74 -10.26 -24.37
N CYS A 245 -11.94 -11.24 -23.95
CA CYS A 245 -10.68 -11.00 -23.23
C CYS A 245 -9.63 -10.32 -24.13
N GLN A 246 -9.55 -10.74 -25.39
CA GLN A 246 -8.64 -10.17 -26.37
C GLN A 246 -9.04 -8.74 -26.75
N ASP A 247 -10.32 -8.52 -27.05
CA ASP A 247 -10.88 -7.20 -27.37
C ASP A 247 -10.66 -6.23 -26.21
N TYR A 248 -10.93 -6.65 -24.96
CA TYR A 248 -10.68 -5.83 -23.78
C TYR A 248 -9.21 -5.43 -23.62
N THR A 249 -8.30 -6.40 -23.77
CA THR A 249 -6.86 -6.16 -23.64
C THR A 249 -6.38 -5.18 -24.71
N GLN A 250 -6.83 -5.31 -25.96
CA GLN A 250 -6.39 -4.44 -27.04
C GLN A 250 -6.99 -3.04 -26.96
N GLN A 251 -8.25 -2.92 -26.58
CA GLN A 251 -8.98 -1.65 -26.61
C GLN A 251 -8.82 -0.83 -25.33
N TYR A 252 -8.78 -1.47 -24.15
CA TYR A 252 -8.89 -0.78 -22.87
C TYR A 252 -7.64 -0.92 -22.00
N GLU A 253 -7.06 -2.11 -21.87
CA GLU A 253 -5.90 -2.33 -21.00
C GLU A 253 -4.74 -3.10 -21.68
N PRO A 254 -4.07 -2.51 -22.69
CA PRO A 254 -2.89 -3.13 -23.31
C PRO A 254 -1.76 -3.39 -22.32
N TYR A 255 -1.70 -2.60 -21.23
CA TYR A 255 -0.70 -2.68 -20.18
C TYR A 255 -0.63 -4.07 -19.53
N LEU A 256 -1.73 -4.84 -19.53
CA LEU A 256 -1.75 -6.22 -19.01
C LEU A 256 -0.76 -7.17 -19.71
N LYS A 257 -0.28 -6.81 -20.90
CA LYS A 257 0.74 -7.56 -21.67
C LYS A 257 2.15 -6.99 -21.55
N ASP A 258 2.38 -6.01 -20.69
CA ASP A 258 3.70 -5.39 -20.52
C ASP A 258 4.76 -6.41 -20.01
N PRO A 259 5.98 -6.42 -20.60
CA PRO A 259 7.02 -7.40 -20.27
C PRO A 259 7.63 -7.23 -18.86
N SER A 260 7.35 -6.13 -18.15
CA SER A 260 7.73 -5.98 -16.74
C SER A 260 6.93 -6.89 -15.80
N ALA A 261 5.85 -7.51 -16.28
CA ALA A 261 4.97 -8.45 -15.56
C ALA A 261 4.25 -7.90 -14.32
N TYR A 262 4.55 -6.68 -13.84
CA TYR A 262 3.82 -6.05 -12.73
C TYR A 262 2.29 -6.02 -12.92
N PRO A 263 1.72 -5.58 -14.05
CA PRO A 263 0.26 -5.58 -14.23
C PRO A 263 -0.33 -6.99 -14.26
N LYS A 264 0.38 -7.96 -14.85
CA LYS A 264 0.00 -9.38 -14.83
C LYS A 264 -0.08 -9.90 -13.40
N VAL A 265 0.99 -9.71 -12.62
CA VAL A 265 1.04 -10.12 -11.21
C VAL A 265 -0.04 -9.41 -10.39
N GLN A 266 -0.23 -8.10 -10.58
CA GLN A 266 -1.27 -7.31 -9.91
C GLN A 266 -2.67 -7.90 -10.12
N MET A 267 -3.01 -8.31 -11.35
CA MET A 267 -4.31 -8.93 -11.62
C MET A 267 -4.46 -10.31 -11.01
N LEU A 268 -3.38 -11.12 -10.99
CA LEU A 268 -3.40 -12.42 -10.30
C LEU A 268 -3.57 -12.27 -8.78
N VAL A 269 -2.83 -11.34 -8.16
CA VAL A 269 -2.95 -11.03 -6.73
C VAL A 269 -4.36 -10.52 -6.42
N ASN A 270 -4.91 -9.63 -7.25
CA ASN A 270 -6.29 -9.20 -7.10
C ASN A 270 -7.27 -10.39 -7.19
N MET A 271 -7.14 -11.24 -8.21
CA MET A 271 -8.01 -12.41 -8.38
C MET A 271 -7.94 -13.35 -7.16
N LEU A 272 -6.73 -13.65 -6.68
CA LEU A 272 -6.50 -14.63 -5.61
C LEU A 272 -6.79 -14.10 -4.20
N TYR A 273 -6.63 -12.79 -3.95
CA TYR A 273 -6.81 -12.19 -2.62
C TYR A 273 -8.04 -11.28 -2.54
N SER A 274 -8.26 -10.41 -3.53
CA SER A 274 -9.46 -9.56 -3.56
C SER A 274 -10.72 -10.34 -3.92
N GLY A 275 -10.61 -11.38 -4.75
CA GLY A 275 -11.73 -12.27 -5.09
C GLY A 275 -12.40 -12.89 -3.86
N PRO A 276 -11.67 -13.68 -3.04
CA PRO A 276 -12.19 -14.22 -1.80
C PRO A 276 -12.65 -13.13 -0.81
N TYR A 277 -11.95 -12.00 -0.75
CA TYR A 277 -12.38 -10.87 0.07
C TYR A 277 -13.76 -10.36 -0.33
N TYR A 278 -14.09 -10.24 -1.61
CA TYR A 278 -15.42 -9.78 -2.03
C TYR A 278 -16.52 -10.75 -1.61
N ILE A 279 -16.27 -12.06 -1.66
CA ILE A 279 -17.20 -13.09 -1.17
C ILE A 279 -17.41 -12.94 0.34
N MET A 280 -16.32 -12.80 1.10
CA MET A 280 -16.40 -12.56 2.55
C MET A 280 -17.16 -11.27 2.85
N THR A 281 -16.88 -10.18 2.13
CA THR A 281 -17.52 -8.87 2.32
C THR A 281 -19.02 -8.95 2.03
N LEU A 282 -19.41 -9.64 0.95
CA LEU A 282 -20.82 -9.91 0.65
C LEU A 282 -21.48 -10.67 1.80
N TYR A 283 -20.84 -11.73 2.31
CA TYR A 283 -21.32 -12.46 3.49
C TYR A 283 -21.46 -11.53 4.71
N GLY A 284 -20.44 -10.70 4.99
CA GLY A 284 -20.42 -9.78 6.12
C GLY A 284 -21.52 -8.72 6.08
N LEU A 285 -21.94 -8.27 4.89
CA LEU A 285 -23.07 -7.35 4.74
C LEU A 285 -24.43 -8.04 4.95
N LEU A 286 -24.52 -9.34 4.64
CA LEU A 286 -25.74 -10.12 4.73
C LEU A 286 -25.97 -10.70 6.13
N VAL A 287 -24.90 -11.04 6.85
CA VAL A 287 -24.95 -11.73 8.15
C VAL A 287 -24.45 -10.81 9.27
N PRO A 288 -25.26 -10.51 10.29
CA PRO A 288 -24.86 -9.67 11.43
C PRO A 288 -23.80 -10.38 12.30
N GLY A 289 -23.05 -9.60 13.08
CA GLY A 289 -22.05 -10.13 14.02
C GLY A 289 -20.69 -10.51 13.40
N CYS A 290 -20.42 -10.05 12.18
CA CYS A 290 -19.13 -10.22 11.51
C CYS A 290 -18.09 -9.20 12.00
N GLU A 291 -17.56 -9.38 13.21
CA GLU A 291 -16.64 -8.42 13.87
C GLU A 291 -15.35 -8.13 13.08
N TRP A 292 -14.92 -9.06 12.23
CA TRP A 292 -13.74 -8.90 11.38
C TRP A 292 -13.95 -7.93 10.21
N MET A 293 -15.20 -7.56 9.89
CA MET A 293 -15.53 -6.78 8.68
C MET A 293 -14.90 -5.38 8.65
N PRO A 294 -14.97 -4.54 9.71
CA PRO A 294 -14.38 -3.20 9.67
C PRO A 294 -12.85 -3.24 9.53
N GLU A 295 -12.18 -4.19 10.15
CA GLU A 295 -10.73 -4.31 10.08
C GLU A 295 -10.27 -4.89 8.73
N LEU A 296 -10.98 -5.88 8.22
CA LEU A 296 -10.68 -6.48 6.92
C LEU A 296 -10.89 -5.48 5.78
N THR A 297 -11.95 -4.67 5.85
CA THR A 297 -12.21 -3.60 4.87
C THR A 297 -11.15 -2.49 4.92
N LEU A 298 -10.60 -2.16 6.10
CA LEU A 298 -9.44 -1.27 6.23
C LEU A 298 -8.21 -1.82 5.50
N VAL A 299 -7.85 -3.08 5.74
CA VAL A 299 -6.71 -3.71 5.06
C VAL A 299 -6.93 -3.75 3.56
N HIS A 300 -8.11 -4.19 3.09
CA HIS A 300 -8.38 -4.30 1.66
C HIS A 300 -8.42 -2.95 0.95
N SER A 301 -9.00 -1.92 1.58
CA SER A 301 -9.04 -0.57 1.02
C SER A 301 -7.64 0.02 0.82
N GLY A 302 -6.71 -0.21 1.74
CA GLY A 302 -5.31 0.19 1.57
C GLY A 302 -4.58 -0.59 0.47
N ALA A 303 -4.85 -1.89 0.36
CA ALA A 303 -4.33 -2.74 -0.71
C ALA A 303 -4.80 -2.25 -2.10
N LEU A 304 -6.11 -2.02 -2.26
CA LEU A 304 -6.65 -1.53 -3.53
C LEU A 304 -6.19 -0.12 -3.87
N ALA A 305 -6.09 0.79 -2.89
CA ALA A 305 -5.63 2.14 -3.16
C ALA A 305 -4.23 2.16 -3.78
N GLN A 306 -3.30 1.38 -3.22
CA GLN A 306 -1.95 1.27 -3.75
C GLN A 306 -1.92 0.55 -5.11
N ALA A 307 -2.65 -0.57 -5.23
CA ALA A 307 -2.75 -1.34 -6.46
C ALA A 307 -3.25 -0.48 -7.62
N GLN A 308 -4.36 0.24 -7.41
CA GLN A 308 -5.01 1.01 -8.45
C GLN A 308 -4.24 2.28 -8.79
N PHE A 309 -3.66 2.97 -7.80
CA PHE A 309 -2.78 4.10 -8.08
C PHE A 309 -1.62 3.68 -9.00
N SER A 310 -0.96 2.57 -8.66
CA SER A 310 0.18 2.07 -9.43
C SER A 310 -0.23 1.54 -10.80
N HIS A 311 -1.39 0.87 -10.89
CA HIS A 311 -1.92 0.34 -12.15
C HIS A 311 -2.38 1.45 -13.10
N ILE A 312 -3.22 2.37 -12.63
CA ILE A 312 -3.72 3.51 -13.42
C ILE A 312 -2.54 4.35 -13.90
N GLY A 313 -1.68 4.75 -12.97
CA GLY A 313 -0.53 5.58 -13.26
C GLY A 313 0.38 4.93 -14.30
N ALA A 314 0.78 3.67 -14.09
CA ALA A 314 1.65 2.98 -15.03
C ALA A 314 0.99 2.73 -16.39
N SER A 315 -0.32 2.47 -16.44
CA SER A 315 -1.07 2.27 -17.70
C SER A 315 -1.08 3.51 -18.60
N LEU A 316 -0.98 4.71 -18.01
CA LEU A 316 -1.01 5.99 -18.72
C LEU A 316 0.38 6.61 -18.90
N HIS A 317 1.35 6.22 -18.07
CA HIS A 317 2.66 6.84 -18.01
C HIS A 317 3.48 6.67 -19.30
N THR A 318 4.23 7.68 -19.71
CA THR A 318 5.08 7.68 -20.91
C THR A 318 6.23 6.66 -20.88
N ARG A 319 6.60 6.22 -19.67
CA ARG A 319 7.56 5.12 -19.41
C ARG A 319 7.04 3.75 -19.85
N THR A 320 5.73 3.60 -19.97
CA THR A 320 5.13 2.40 -20.57
C THR A 320 5.23 2.52 -22.09
N PRO A 321 5.73 1.49 -22.81
CA PRO A 321 5.81 1.52 -24.26
C PRO A 321 4.46 1.88 -24.88
N PHE A 322 4.47 2.64 -25.97
CA PHE A 322 3.23 3.16 -26.58
C PHE A 322 2.21 2.05 -26.91
N SER A 323 2.68 0.89 -27.36
CA SER A 323 1.84 -0.29 -27.64
C SER A 323 1.13 -0.88 -26.43
N TYR A 324 1.61 -0.59 -25.22
CA TYR A 324 1.03 -1.07 -23.96
C TYR A 324 0.32 0.04 -23.16
N ARG A 325 0.31 1.28 -23.66
CA ARG A 325 -0.44 2.37 -23.02
C ARG A 325 -1.92 2.32 -23.38
N VAL A 326 -2.76 2.85 -22.50
CA VAL A 326 -4.20 2.97 -22.75
C VAL A 326 -4.43 3.93 -23.93
N PRO A 327 -5.13 3.50 -25.01
CA PRO A 327 -5.46 4.36 -26.15
C PRO A 327 -6.28 5.58 -25.71
N ALA A 328 -6.01 6.76 -26.29
CA ALA A 328 -6.64 8.01 -25.89
C ALA A 328 -8.18 7.95 -25.87
N ASP A 329 -8.78 7.33 -26.89
CA ASP A 329 -10.23 7.18 -27.02
C ASP A 329 -10.85 6.34 -25.89
N SER A 330 -10.09 5.40 -25.34
CA SER A 330 -10.53 4.49 -24.26
C SER A 330 -10.22 5.01 -22.85
N GLN A 331 -9.39 6.06 -22.72
CA GLN A 331 -8.97 6.59 -21.42
C GLN A 331 -10.12 6.99 -20.49
N PRO A 332 -11.20 7.66 -20.96
CA PRO A 332 -12.31 8.03 -20.07
C PRO A 332 -12.99 6.82 -19.42
N ILE A 333 -13.22 5.76 -20.21
CA ILE A 333 -13.85 4.53 -19.72
C ILE A 333 -12.89 3.78 -18.78
N PHE A 334 -11.62 3.66 -19.18
CA PHE A 334 -10.58 3.06 -18.34
C PHE A 334 -10.47 3.76 -16.98
N LEU A 335 -10.41 5.09 -16.97
CA LEU A 335 -10.33 5.89 -15.75
C LEU A 335 -11.59 5.74 -14.91
N LEU A 336 -12.78 5.85 -15.50
CA LEU A 336 -14.04 5.68 -14.77
C LEU A 336 -14.09 4.33 -14.03
N LEU A 337 -13.79 3.24 -14.74
CA LEU A 337 -13.83 1.89 -14.16
C LEU A 337 -12.81 1.74 -13.02
N ASN A 338 -11.54 2.13 -13.23
CA ASN A 338 -10.50 1.94 -12.21
C ASN A 338 -10.65 2.92 -11.03
N VAL A 339 -11.14 4.15 -11.25
CA VAL A 339 -11.43 5.11 -10.17
C VAL A 339 -12.60 4.62 -9.34
N LEU A 340 -13.70 4.16 -9.94
CA LEU A 340 -14.81 3.54 -9.20
C LEU A 340 -14.31 2.31 -8.41
N TYR A 341 -13.47 1.49 -9.04
CA TYR A 341 -12.88 0.31 -8.42
C TYR A 341 -11.98 0.65 -7.22
N THR A 342 -11.49 1.89 -7.14
CA THR A 342 -10.69 2.40 -6.01
C THR A 342 -11.56 3.06 -4.94
N VAL A 343 -12.47 3.95 -5.34
CA VAL A 343 -13.22 4.85 -4.46
C VAL A 343 -14.31 4.12 -3.68
N VAL A 344 -15.06 3.21 -4.32
CA VAL A 344 -16.17 2.51 -3.63
C VAL A 344 -15.69 1.65 -2.46
N PRO A 345 -14.57 0.89 -2.55
CA PRO A 345 -13.98 0.22 -1.39
C PRO A 345 -13.58 1.15 -0.24
N GLN A 346 -13.13 2.39 -0.53
CA GLN A 346 -12.87 3.38 0.53
C GLN A 346 -14.16 3.80 1.23
N ALA A 347 -15.23 4.04 0.45
CA ALA A 347 -16.54 4.39 0.99
C ALA A 347 -17.14 3.26 1.83
N LEU A 348 -16.99 2.01 1.40
CA LEU A 348 -17.39 0.82 2.15
C LEU A 348 -16.61 0.71 3.47
N CYS A 349 -15.28 0.87 3.42
CA CYS A 349 -14.44 0.88 4.62
C CYS A 349 -14.89 1.98 5.60
N TYR A 350 -15.09 3.21 5.13
CA TYR A 350 -15.58 4.30 5.94
C TYR A 350 -16.95 3.98 6.57
N HIS A 351 -17.87 3.39 5.81
CA HIS A 351 -19.17 2.94 6.31
C HIS A 351 -19.02 1.90 7.44
N CYS A 352 -18.25 0.83 7.21
CA CYS A 352 -18.04 -0.23 8.18
C CYS A 352 -17.36 0.26 9.47
N CYS A 353 -16.44 1.23 9.36
CA CYS A 353 -15.74 1.79 10.52
C CYS A 353 -16.58 2.81 11.31
N THR A 354 -17.46 3.58 10.64
CA THR A 354 -18.27 4.61 11.30
C THR A 354 -19.60 4.10 11.85
N LYS A 355 -20.15 3.04 11.26
CA LYS A 355 -21.39 2.40 11.70
C LYS A 355 -21.17 0.91 11.96
N PRO A 356 -20.37 0.53 12.97
CA PRO A 356 -20.02 -0.86 13.21
C PRO A 356 -21.14 -1.69 13.84
N ALA A 357 -22.25 -1.08 14.23
CA ALA A 357 -23.32 -1.70 15.05
C ALA A 357 -23.81 -3.04 14.51
N PHE A 358 -24.03 -3.14 13.19
CA PHE A 358 -24.47 -4.37 12.54
C PHE A 358 -23.44 -5.53 12.63
N PHE A 359 -22.16 -5.19 12.74
CA PHE A 359 -21.06 -6.16 12.72
C PHE A 359 -20.65 -6.65 14.13
N LEU A 360 -21.17 -6.03 15.19
CA LEU A 360 -20.90 -6.44 16.57
C LEU A 360 -21.66 -7.72 16.94
N ARG A 361 -21.05 -8.60 17.75
CA ARG A 361 -21.79 -9.73 18.32
C ARG A 361 -22.72 -9.24 19.45
N PRO A 362 -23.95 -9.80 19.53
CA PRO A 362 -24.81 -9.57 20.67
C PRO A 362 -24.15 -10.07 21.96
N MET A 363 -24.29 -9.32 23.05
CA MET A 363 -23.97 -9.83 24.38
C MET A 363 -24.89 -11.03 24.69
N PRO A 364 -24.38 -12.13 25.25
CA PRO A 364 -25.24 -13.20 25.74
C PRO A 364 -26.18 -12.63 26.80
N ASP A 365 -27.48 -12.84 26.65
CA ASP A 365 -28.47 -12.49 27.66
C ASP A 365 -27.99 -13.07 29.00
N LYS A 366 -27.78 -12.18 29.99
CA LYS A 366 -27.64 -12.63 31.37
C LYS A 366 -28.94 -13.35 31.71
N LYS A 367 -28.92 -14.68 31.68
CA LYS A 367 -29.95 -15.50 32.30
C LYS A 367 -30.01 -15.04 33.76
N SER A 368 -31.08 -14.36 34.10
CA SER A 368 -31.50 -14.14 35.47
C SER A 368 -31.84 -15.52 36.04
N GLU A 369 -30.91 -16.10 36.80
CA GLU A 369 -31.24 -17.10 37.81
C GLU A 369 -31.83 -16.42 39.05
#